data_AF-A0A8D8A954-F1
#
_entry.id   AF-A0A8D8A954-F1
#
_cell.length_a   1.000
_cell.length_b   1.000
_cell.length_c   1.000
_cell.angle_alpha   90.00
_cell.angle_beta   90.00
_cell.angle_gamma   90.00
#
_symmetry.space_group_name_H-M   'P 1'
#
loop_
_entity.id
_entity.type
_entity.pdbx_description
1 polymer ?
#
loop_
_entity_poly.entity_id
_entity_poly.type
_entity_poly.pdbx_seq_one_letter_code
_entity_poly.pdbx_strand_id
1 'polypeptide(L)'
;ILPEGAPVPVNDVKVTLKPRPWYARWERHNLAGVANVDEHTNEKKARKAARVATPWERYDLMKQYRRTIPDEEQKEIFAEVYSQLHQLELTRKKLKRKRTFVKPTKLA
;
A
#
# COMPACT_ATOMS: atom_id res chain seq x y z
N ILE A 1 -7.80 -7.32 -18.61
CA ILE A 1 -7.52 -6.00 -18.00
C ILE A 1 -8.75 -5.65 -17.19
N LEU A 2 -8.60 -5.31 -15.91
CA LEU A 2 -9.75 -4.96 -15.06
C LEU A 2 -10.40 -3.67 -15.57
N PRO A 3 -11.74 -3.54 -15.49
CA PRO A 3 -12.41 -2.31 -15.89
C PRO A 3 -12.01 -1.15 -14.97
N GLU A 4 -12.03 0.07 -15.52
CA GLU A 4 -11.71 1.29 -14.76
C GLU A 4 -12.71 1.47 -13.60
N GLY A 5 -12.19 1.70 -12.39
CA GLY A 5 -13.00 1.79 -11.18
C GLY A 5 -13.34 0.45 -10.52
N ALA A 6 -12.93 -0.70 -11.08
CA ALA A 6 -13.04 -1.97 -10.38
C ALA A 6 -12.18 -1.96 -9.09
N PRO A 7 -12.67 -2.54 -7.98
CA PRO A 7 -11.84 -2.71 -6.80
C PRO A 7 -10.63 -3.58 -7.13
N VAL A 8 -9.51 -3.29 -6.47
CA VAL A 8 -8.31 -4.11 -6.61
C VAL A 8 -8.60 -5.50 -6.04
N PRO A 9 -8.40 -6.59 -6.81
CA PRO A 9 -8.67 -7.94 -6.32
C PRO A 9 -7.69 -8.29 -5.19
N VAL A 10 -8.24 -8.78 -4.08
CA VAL A 10 -7.47 -9.27 -2.92
C VAL A 10 -7.37 -10.79 -2.99
N ASN A 11 -6.19 -11.33 -2.72
CA ASN A 11 -5.95 -12.77 -2.71
C ASN A 11 -6.02 -13.33 -1.29
N ASP A 12 -6.97 -14.23 -1.03
CA ASP A 12 -7.22 -14.82 0.30
C ASP A 12 -6.38 -16.09 0.59
N VAL A 13 -5.48 -16.46 -0.30
CA VAL A 13 -4.64 -17.66 -0.14
C VAL A 13 -3.76 -17.56 1.12
N LYS A 14 -3.89 -18.53 2.02
CA LYS A 14 -3.07 -18.67 3.22
C LYS A 14 -1.81 -19.49 2.94
N VAL A 15 -0.66 -18.97 3.37
CA VAL A 15 0.64 -19.61 3.17
C VAL A 15 0.97 -20.53 4.34
N THR A 16 1.60 -21.67 4.05
CA THR A 16 2.17 -22.59 5.04
C THR A 16 3.66 -22.30 5.26
N LEU A 17 4.07 -22.06 6.50
CA LEU A 17 5.46 -21.89 6.90
C LEU A 17 6.20 -23.22 6.91
N LYS A 18 7.50 -23.15 6.58
CA LYS A 18 8.45 -24.24 6.83
C LYS A 18 8.63 -24.46 8.33
N PRO A 19 9.13 -25.63 8.78
CA PRO A 19 9.58 -25.78 10.16
C PRO A 19 10.67 -24.75 10.49
N ARG A 20 10.83 -24.48 11.79
CA ARG A 20 11.80 -23.52 12.34
C ARG A 20 13.24 -23.93 11.97
N PRO A 21 14.21 -23.00 11.91
CA PRO A 21 14.15 -21.59 12.31
C PRO A 21 13.57 -20.63 11.25
N TRP A 22 12.95 -19.55 11.70
CA TRP A 22 12.47 -18.45 10.85
C TRP A 22 13.28 -17.18 11.09
N TYR A 23 13.21 -16.24 10.14
CA TYR A 23 13.83 -14.92 10.26
C TYR A 23 13.28 -14.12 11.46
N ALA A 24 11.96 -14.11 11.64
CA ALA A 24 11.28 -13.38 12.70
C ALA A 24 10.34 -14.27 13.51
N ARG A 25 9.92 -13.76 14.67
CA ARG A 25 8.95 -14.40 15.57
C ARG A 25 7.53 -14.11 15.12
N TRP A 26 7.15 -14.71 14.00
CA TRP A 26 5.84 -14.52 13.38
C TRP A 26 4.68 -14.91 14.29
N GLU A 27 4.90 -15.79 15.28
CA GLU A 27 3.90 -16.15 16.29
C GLU A 27 3.43 -14.99 17.18
N ARG A 28 4.12 -13.85 17.14
CA ARG A 28 3.78 -12.64 17.91
C ARG A 28 2.93 -11.66 17.11
N HIS A 29 2.98 -11.76 15.79
CA HIS A 29 2.25 -10.87 14.90
C HIS A 29 0.92 -11.55 14.58
N ASN A 30 -0.19 -10.85 14.79
CA ASN A 30 -1.54 -11.39 14.55
C ASN A 30 -1.82 -11.51 13.03
N LEU A 31 -1.09 -12.40 12.36
CA LEU A 31 -1.10 -12.59 10.91
C LEU A 31 -2.30 -13.42 10.48
N ALA A 32 -3.15 -12.88 9.60
CA ALA A 32 -4.30 -13.60 9.05
C ALA A 32 -3.96 -14.48 7.83
N GLY A 33 -2.81 -14.24 7.20
CA GLY A 33 -2.40 -14.89 5.94
C GLY A 33 -1.58 -16.18 6.11
N VAL A 34 -1.39 -16.68 7.33
CA VAL A 34 -0.56 -17.86 7.59
C VAL A 34 -1.39 -18.93 8.29
N ALA A 35 -1.37 -20.16 7.79
CA ALA A 35 -2.24 -21.24 8.27
C ALA A 35 -1.68 -22.00 9.49
N ASN A 36 -0.37 -22.23 9.54
CA ASN A 36 0.26 -23.21 10.44
C ASN A 36 1.17 -22.61 11.51
N VAL A 37 0.98 -21.32 11.87
CA VAL A 37 1.80 -20.67 12.90
C VAL A 37 1.67 -21.39 14.25
N ASP A 38 0.46 -21.84 14.57
CA ASP A 38 0.15 -22.49 15.83
C ASP A 38 0.76 -23.90 15.94
N GLU A 39 0.87 -24.64 14.83
CA GLU A 39 1.47 -25.97 14.79
C GLU A 39 2.96 -25.97 15.23
N HIS A 40 3.66 -24.87 14.92
CA HIS A 40 5.07 -24.70 15.28
C HIS A 40 5.27 -23.93 16.61
N THR A 41 4.17 -23.60 17.30
CA THR A 41 4.13 -22.84 18.54
C THR A 41 3.84 -23.77 19.72
N ASN A 42 4.71 -23.72 20.73
CA ASN A 42 4.50 -24.42 22.00
C ASN A 42 3.83 -23.44 22.98
N GLU A 43 3.07 -23.94 23.95
CA GLU A 43 2.44 -23.17 25.03
C GLU A 43 3.39 -22.15 25.69
N LYS A 44 4.64 -22.54 25.95
CA LYS A 44 5.66 -21.62 26.51
C LYS A 44 5.91 -20.41 25.61
N LYS A 45 5.84 -20.57 24.29
CA LYS A 45 5.99 -19.47 23.33
C LYS A 45 4.71 -18.65 23.22
N ALA A 46 3.55 -19.29 23.23
CA ALA A 46 2.25 -18.61 23.24
C ALA A 46 2.13 -17.65 24.45
N ARG A 47 2.49 -18.11 25.66
CA ARG A 47 2.53 -17.26 26.86
C ARG A 47 3.50 -16.07 26.71
N LYS A 48 4.66 -16.28 26.08
CA LYS A 48 5.63 -15.20 25.80
C LYS A 48 5.12 -14.22 24.75
N ALA A 49 4.34 -14.66 23.77
CA ALA A 49 3.70 -13.80 22.78
C ALA A 49 2.61 -12.94 23.44
N ALA A 50 1.73 -13.56 24.22
CA ALA A 50 0.68 -12.87 24.98
C ALA A 50 1.23 -11.78 25.90
N ARG A 51 2.39 -12.01 26.54
CA ARG A 51 3.04 -11.01 27.40
C ARG A 51 3.53 -9.76 26.65
N VAL A 52 3.82 -9.87 25.36
CA VAL A 52 4.31 -8.75 24.53
C VAL A 52 3.18 -8.10 23.75
N ALA A 53 1.97 -8.69 23.77
CA ALA A 53 0.82 -8.13 23.08
C ALA A 53 0.43 -6.76 23.67
N THR A 54 0.02 -5.85 22.79
CA THR A 54 -0.38 -4.48 23.12
C THR A 54 -1.87 -4.28 22.85
N PRO A 55 -2.79 -4.94 23.59
CA PRO A 55 -4.22 -4.88 23.30
C PRO A 55 -4.84 -3.47 23.41
N TRP A 56 -4.21 -2.57 24.17
CA TRP A 56 -4.64 -1.18 24.32
C TRP A 56 -4.40 -0.33 23.06
N GLU A 57 -3.52 -0.75 22.16
CA GLU A 57 -3.16 0.00 20.96
C GLU A 57 -4.33 0.22 20.01
N ARG A 58 -5.32 -0.68 20.00
CA ARG A 58 -6.56 -0.50 19.23
C ARG A 58 -7.40 0.69 19.71
N TYR A 59 -7.23 1.10 20.96
CA TYR A 59 -7.95 2.20 21.60
C TYR A 59 -7.11 3.48 21.68
N ASP A 60 -5.88 3.46 21.17
CA ASP A 60 -4.99 4.62 21.19
C ASP A 60 -5.34 5.57 20.03
N LEU A 61 -6.16 6.58 20.35
CA LEU A 61 -6.61 7.60 19.39
C LEU A 61 -5.45 8.40 18.80
N MET A 62 -4.39 8.64 19.60
CA MET A 62 -3.24 9.42 19.14
C MET A 62 -2.38 8.61 18.16
N LYS A 63 -2.35 7.28 18.27
CA LYS A 63 -1.75 6.42 17.23
C LYS A 63 -2.57 6.38 15.96
N GLN A 64 -3.90 6.34 16.07
CA GLN A 64 -4.78 6.40 14.90
C GLN A 64 -4.60 7.72 14.16
N TYR A 65 -4.63 8.84 14.89
CA TYR A 65 -4.39 10.17 14.34
C TYR A 65 -3.05 10.27 13.60
N ARG A 66 -1.95 9.80 14.20
CA ARG A 66 -0.62 9.81 13.53
C ARG A 66 -0.50 8.85 12.34
N ARG A 67 -1.40 7.88 12.21
CA ARG A 67 -1.41 6.92 11.09
C ARG A 67 -2.08 7.50 9.85
N THR A 68 -2.96 8.47 10.02
CA THR A 68 -3.76 9.09 8.95
C THR A 68 -3.32 10.54 8.75
N ILE A 69 -3.34 11.00 7.51
CA ILE A 69 -3.19 12.44 7.23
C ILE A 69 -4.56 13.10 7.53
N PRO A 70 -4.61 14.22 8.27
CA PRO A 70 -5.85 14.95 8.50
C PRO A 70 -6.53 15.38 7.19
N ASP A 71 -7.87 15.47 7.18
CA ASP A 71 -8.66 15.81 5.99
C ASP A 71 -8.27 17.15 5.37
N GLU A 72 -7.82 18.11 6.19
CA GLU A 72 -7.38 19.43 5.75
C GLU A 72 -6.09 19.34 4.93
N GLU A 73 -5.05 18.71 5.49
CA GLU A 73 -3.78 18.47 4.79
C GLU A 73 -3.98 17.59 3.56
N GLN A 74 -4.87 16.60 3.63
CA GLN A 74 -5.17 15.72 2.51
C GLN A 74 -5.73 16.52 1.30
N LYS A 75 -6.60 17.52 1.53
CA LYS A 75 -7.14 18.37 0.46
C LYS A 75 -6.06 19.19 -0.21
N GLU A 76 -5.15 19.77 0.56
CA GLU A 76 -4.04 20.57 0.04
C GLU A 76 -3.10 19.72 -0.82
N ILE A 77 -2.69 18.55 -0.29
CA ILE A 77 -1.82 17.61 -1.00
C ILE A 77 -2.47 17.16 -2.31
N PHE A 78 -3.75 16.77 -2.28
CA PHE A 78 -4.43 16.33 -3.50
C PHE A 78 -4.60 17.46 -4.51
N ALA A 79 -4.91 18.68 -4.08
CA ALA A 79 -5.02 19.83 -4.98
C ALA A 79 -3.69 20.10 -5.71
N GLU A 80 -2.57 20.03 -4.99
CA GLU A 80 -1.24 20.16 -5.58
C GLU A 80 -0.98 19.04 -6.61
N VAL A 81 -1.17 17.78 -6.22
CA VAL A 81 -0.94 16.61 -7.10
C VAL A 81 -1.80 16.69 -8.37
N TYR A 82 -3.10 17.01 -8.25
CA TYR A 82 -3.98 17.13 -9.40
C TYR A 82 -3.57 18.29 -10.32
N SER A 83 -3.13 19.41 -9.77
CA SER A 83 -2.65 20.55 -10.57
C SER A 83 -1.41 20.17 -11.41
N GLN A 84 -0.45 19.47 -10.80
CA GLN A 84 0.77 19.03 -11.47
C GLN A 84 0.48 17.96 -12.53
N LEU A 85 -0.39 16.99 -12.22
CA LEU A 85 -0.84 15.99 -13.18
C LEU A 85 -1.53 16.65 -14.39
N HIS A 86 -2.40 17.63 -14.14
CA HIS A 86 -3.07 18.37 -15.21
C HIS A 86 -2.07 19.13 -16.11
N GLN A 87 -1.08 19.81 -15.50
CA GLN A 87 -0.02 20.47 -16.27
C GLN A 87 0.80 19.48 -17.10
N LEU A 88 1.13 18.30 -16.55
CA LEU A 88 1.81 17.22 -17.28
C LEU A 88 0.98 16.70 -18.46
N GLU A 89 -0.32 16.56 -18.30
CA GLU A 89 -1.20 16.17 -19.40
C GLU A 89 -1.25 17.22 -20.52
N LEU A 90 -1.36 18.50 -20.15
CA LEU A 90 -1.36 19.60 -21.12
C LEU A 90 -0.03 19.69 -21.88
N THR A 91 1.11 19.52 -21.20
CA THR A 91 2.43 19.52 -21.85
C THR A 91 2.60 18.32 -22.78
N ARG A 92 2.18 17.12 -22.36
CA ARG A 92 2.14 15.92 -23.21
C ARG A 92 1.28 16.13 -24.46
N LYS A 93 0.08 16.71 -24.32
CA LYS A 93 -0.80 17.04 -25.45
C LYS A 93 -0.14 18.04 -26.41
N LYS A 94 0.51 19.09 -25.90
CA LYS A 94 1.25 20.07 -26.72
C LYS A 94 2.43 19.43 -27.47
N LEU A 95 3.21 18.58 -26.80
CA LEU A 95 4.36 17.90 -27.42
C LEU A 95 3.93 16.93 -28.52
N LYS A 96 2.85 16.17 -28.31
CA LYS A 96 2.27 15.28 -29.34
C LYS A 96 1.89 16.05 -30.60
N ARG A 97 1.22 17.21 -30.45
CA ARG A 97 0.86 18.09 -31.58
C ARG A 97 2.07 18.67 -32.32
N LYS A 98 3.14 19.04 -31.60
CA LYS A 98 4.40 19.51 -32.21
C LYS A 98 5.08 18.41 -33.03
N ARG A 99 5.12 17.17 -32.53
CA ARG A 99 5.73 16.03 -33.24
C ARG A 99 4.98 15.66 -34.53
N THR A 100 3.65 15.83 -34.56
CA THR A 100 2.85 15.60 -35.77
C THR A 100 2.96 16.72 -36.80
N PHE A 101 3.37 17.92 -36.38
CA PHE A 101 3.51 19.08 -37.26
C PHE A 101 4.96 19.18 -37.77
N VAL A 102 5.27 18.43 -38.83
CA VAL A 102 6.47 18.66 -39.63
C VAL A 102 6.11 19.72 -40.68
N LYS A 103 6.69 20.92 -40.61
CA LYS A 103 6.53 21.91 -41.68
C LYS A 103 7.08 21.30 -42.97
N PRO A 104 6.30 21.24 -44.07
CA PRO A 104 6.85 20.80 -45.35
C PRO A 104 7.95 21.77 -45.74
N THR A 105 9.19 21.27 -45.79
CA THR A 105 10.32 22.00 -46.37
C THR A 105 10.02 22.18 -47.84
N LYS A 106 9.83 23.43 -48.27
CA LYS A 106 9.80 23.74 -49.70
C LYS A 106 11.15 23.34 -50.28
N LEU A 107 11.16 22.33 -51.13
CA LEU A 107 12.30 21.99 -51.98
C LEU A 107 12.50 23.19 -52.91
N ALA A 108 13.70 23.76 -52.85
CA ALA A 108 14.16 24.82 -53.73
C ALA A 108 14.48 24.24 -55.12
#